data_AF-A0A6G7PWV1-F1
#
_entry.id   AF-A0A6G7PWV1-F1
#
_cell.length_a   1.000
_cell.length_b   1.000
_cell.length_c   1.000
_cell.angle_alpha   90.00
_cell.angle_beta   90.00
_cell.angle_gamma   90.00
#
_symmetry.space_group_name_H-M   'P 1'
#
loop_
_entity.id
_entity.type
_entity.pdbx_description
1 polymer ?
#
loop_
_entity_poly.entity_id
_entity_poly.type
_entity_poly.pdbx_seq_one_letter_code
_entity_poly.pdbx_strand_id
1 'polypeptide(L)' 'MMTYGEAKRVLQDSPCGRTVYLSCGDPDTCADILSLIKRSPKYRLMSLKNEKARLRLVVKKAKC' A
#
# COMPACT_ATOMS: atom_id res chain seq x y z
N MET A 1 5.34 13.60 2.65
CA MET A 1 5.54 12.27 2.02
C MET A 1 4.98 11.25 2.99
N MET A 2 4.24 10.25 2.51
CA MET A 2 3.72 9.19 3.37
C MET A 2 4.89 8.30 3.84
N THR A 3 4.96 8.04 5.13
CA THR A 3 5.94 7.12 5.74
C THR A 3 5.43 5.68 5.71
N TYR A 4 6.34 4.71 5.88
CA TYR A 4 5.97 3.30 6.03
C TYR A 4 4.98 3.07 7.19
N GLY A 5 5.19 3.76 8.32
CA GLY A 5 4.32 3.65 9.50
C GLY A 5 2.89 4.11 9.23
N GLU A 6 2.72 5.24 8.54
CA GLU A 6 1.40 5.74 8.13
C GLU A 6 0.71 4.78 7.16
N ALA A 7 1.43 4.29 6.14
CA ALA A 7 0.88 3.35 5.17
C ALA A 7 0.41 2.05 5.85
N LYS A 8 1.21 1.52 6.78
CA LYS A 8 0.87 0.33 7.56
C LYS A 8 -0.38 0.57 8.41
N ARG A 9 -0.49 1.71 9.09
CA ARG A 9 -1.67 2.09 9.89
C ARG A 9 -2.94 2.12 9.02
N VAL A 10 -2.89 2.83 7.89
CA VAL A 10 -4.02 2.94 6.96
C VAL A 10 -4.45 1.56 6.43
N LEU A 11 -3.51 0.68 6.10
CA LEU A 11 -3.81 -0.69 5.68
C LEU A 11 -4.40 -1.56 6.81
N GLN A 12 -4.01 -1.33 8.06
CA GLN A 12 -4.52 -2.05 9.22
C GLN A 12 -5.93 -1.58 9.59
N ASP A 13 -6.16 -0.28 9.65
CA ASP A 13 -7.44 0.35 10.00
C ASP A 13 -8.50 0.18 8.90
N SER A 14 -8.10 -0.06 7.65
CA SER A 14 -9.06 -0.30 6.56
C SER A 14 -9.90 -1.56 6.83
N PRO A 15 -11.22 -1.52 6.64
CA PRO A 15 -12.07 -2.69 6.79
C PRO A 15 -11.82 -3.71 5.66
N CYS A 16 -12.12 -4.98 5.94
CA CYS A 16 -11.98 -6.02 4.94
C CYS A 16 -12.92 -5.82 3.75
N GLY A 17 -12.44 -6.21 2.57
CA GLY A 17 -13.09 -5.97 1.29
C GLY A 17 -12.85 -4.57 0.72
N ARG A 18 -12.30 -3.62 1.50
CA ARG A 18 -12.11 -2.24 1.05
C ARG A 18 -10.81 -2.03 0.30
N THR A 19 -10.85 -1.10 -0.64
CA THR A 19 -9.70 -0.65 -1.43
C THR A 19 -9.09 0.59 -0.79
N VAL A 20 -7.78 0.56 -0.60
CA VAL A 20 -6.93 1.60 -0.05
C VAL A 20 -6.04 2.14 -1.16
N TYR A 21 -5.92 3.46 -1.21
CA TYR A 21 -5.05 4.16 -2.14
C TYR A 21 -3.86 4.71 -1.35
N LEU A 22 -2.65 4.26 -1.69
CA LEU A 22 -1.42 4.73 -1.09
C LEU A 22 -0.61 5.47 -2.14
N SER A 23 0.07 6.53 -1.74
CA SER A 23 0.99 7.30 -2.57
C SER A 23 2.30 7.47 -1.81
N CYS A 24 3.38 6.89 -2.34
CA CYS A 24 4.71 7.00 -1.78
C CYS A 24 5.62 7.73 -2.79
N GLY A 25 6.45 8.64 -2.29
CA GLY A 25 7.40 9.41 -3.13
C GLY A 25 8.86 9.04 -2.87
N ASP A 26 9.12 8.31 -1.79
CA ASP A 26 10.44 7.80 -1.43
C ASP A 26 10.55 6.34 -1.90
N PRO A 27 11.55 5.99 -2.73
CA PRO A 27 11.66 4.67 -3.36
C PRO A 27 11.85 3.54 -2.34
N ASP A 28 12.63 3.75 -1.28
CA ASP A 28 12.85 2.76 -0.22
C ASP A 28 11.55 2.47 0.53
N THR A 29 10.84 3.53 0.97
CA THR A 29 9.53 3.43 1.60
C THR A 29 8.52 2.72 0.69
N CYS A 30 8.54 3.00 -0.61
CA CYS A 30 7.69 2.32 -1.58
C CYS A 30 7.99 0.82 -1.65
N ALA A 31 9.28 0.43 -1.65
CA ALA A 31 9.70 -0.96 -1.70
C ALA A 31 9.27 -1.73 -0.44
N ASP A 32 9.37 -1.12 0.73
CA ASP A 32 8.91 -1.72 2.00
C ASP A 32 7.39 -1.93 2.02
N ILE A 33 6.61 -0.91 1.63
CA ILE A 33 5.15 -1.01 1.55
C ILE A 33 4.75 -2.11 0.55
N LEU A 34 5.38 -2.12 -0.64
CA LEU A 34 5.12 -3.14 -1.65
C LEU A 34 5.45 -4.55 -1.13
N SER A 35 6.55 -4.68 -0.40
CA SER A 35 6.97 -5.95 0.22
C SER A 35 5.99 -6.42 1.28
N LEU A 36 5.49 -5.53 2.14
CA LEU A 36 4.43 -5.83 3.11
C LEU A 36 3.17 -6.37 2.41
N ILE A 37 2.74 -5.70 1.34
CA ILE A 37 1.54 -6.07 0.59
C ILE A 37 1.72 -7.43 -0.09
N LYS A 38 2.89 -7.69 -0.71
CA LYS A 38 3.18 -8.95 -1.41
C LYS A 38 3.35 -10.14 -0.46
N ARG A 39 3.94 -9.92 0.72
CA ARG A 39 4.18 -11.00 1.71
C ARG A 39 2.94 -11.36 2.52
N SER A 40 1.96 -10.45 2.62
CA SER A 40 0.77 -10.66 3.44
C SER A 40 -0.42 -11.10 2.59
N PRO A 41 -1.00 -12.29 2.83
CA PRO A 41 -2.20 -12.74 2.12
C PRO A 41 -3.45 -11.91 2.47
N LYS A 42 -3.35 -11.02 3.48
CA LYS A 42 -4.42 -10.08 3.86
C LYS A 42 -4.60 -8.95 2.86
N TYR A 43 -3.56 -8.63 2.09
CA TYR A 43 -3.56 -7.53 1.14
C TYR A 43 -3.40 -8.04 -0.28
N ARG A 44 -4.13 -7.44 -1.21
CA ARG A 44 -4.04 -7.76 -2.64
C ARG A 44 -3.72 -6.48 -3.40
N LEU A 45 -2.57 -6.45 -4.05
CA LEU A 45 -2.21 -5.34 -4.93
C LEU A 45 -3.12 -5.40 -6.17
N MET A 46 -3.88 -4.33 -6.39
CA MET A 46 -4.80 -4.21 -7.53
C MET A 46 -4.19 -3.40 -8.67
N SER A 47 -3.44 -2.34 -8.34
CA SER A 47 -2.78 -1.51 -9.35
C SER A 47 -1.53 -0.86 -8.79
N LEU A 48 -0.56 -0.65 -9.66
CA LEU A 48 0.70 0.05 -9.39
C LEU A 48 0.91 1.03 -10.53
N LYS A 49 1.00 2.33 -10.24
CA LYS A 49 1.29 3.38 -11.22
C LYS A 49 2.44 4.24 -10.73
N ASN A 50 3.34 4.59 -11.64
CA ASN A 50 4.36 5.60 -11.38
C ASN A 50 3.90 6.91 -12.03
N GLU A 51 3.62 7.93 -11.21
CA GLU A 51 3.20 9.25 -11.67
C GLU A 51 4.10 10.32 -11.04
N LYS A 52 4.81 11.09 -11.88
CA LYS A 52 5.61 12.26 -11.46
C LYS A 52 6.54 11.96 -10.26
N ALA A 53 7.34 10.90 -10.37
CA ALA A 53 8.25 10.41 -9.33
C ALA A 53 7.58 9.95 -8.02
N ARG A 54 6.29 9.58 -8.08
CA ARG A 54 5.56 8.96 -6.97
C ARG A 54 4.92 7.67 -7.43
N LEU A 55 5.09 6.62 -6.63
CA LEU A 55 4.41 5.35 -6.81
C LEU A 55 3.05 5.41 -6.13
N ARG A 56 2.00 5.24 -6.93
CA ARG A 56 0.63 5.06 -6.49
C ARG A 56 0.30 3.58 -6.46
N LEU A 57 -0.13 3.12 -5.29
CA LEU A 57 -0.50 1.73 -5.02
C LEU A 57 -2.00 1.68 -4.72
N VAL A 58 -2.70 0.79 -5.39
CA VAL A 58 -4.10 0.47 -5.10
C VAL A 58 -4.14 -0.91 -4.48
N VAL A 59 -4.57 -1.01 -3.23
CA VAL A 59 -4.48 -2.23 -2.43
C VAL A 59 -5.86 -2.58 -1.88
N LYS A 60 -6.34 -3.81 -2.11
CA LYS A 60 -7.56 -4.30 -1.50
C LYS A 60 -7.21 -5.13 -0.26
N LYS A 61 -7.85 -4.86 0.88
CA LYS A 61 -7.74 -5.74 2.06
C LYS A 61 -8.62 -6.96 1.82
N ALA A 62 -8.02 -8.07 1.39
CA ALA A 62 -8.71 -9.27 0.96
C ALA A 62 -9.15 -10.16 2.13
N LYS A 63 -8.38 -10.20 3.22
CA LYS A 63 -8.67 -11.06 4.39
C LYS A 63 -8.45 -10.31 5.70
N CYS A 64 -9.34 -10.61 6.66
CA CYS A 64 -9.22 -10.32 8.07
C CYS A 64 -9.00 -11.69 8.72
#